data_AF-A0AAV5SSB3-F1
#
_entry.id   AF-A0AAV5SSB3-F1
#
_cell.length_a   1.000
_cell.length_b   1.000
_cell.length_c   1.000
_cell.angle_alpha   90.00
_cell.angle_beta   90.00
_cell.angle_gamma   90.00
#
_symmetry.space_group_name_H-M   'P 1'
#
loop_
_entity.id
_entity.type
_entity.pdbx_description
1 polymer ?
#
loop_
_entity_poly.entity_id
_entity_poly.type
_entity_poly.pdbx_seq_one_letter_code
_entity_poly.pdbx_strand_id
1 'polypeptide(L)' 'QHIEMSSIKCMLVVLFCLIALMAPLISAQCPSTNNPRCSVWKQGGFCTSNFYTIEFRQNQCGTECGLC' A
#
# COMPACT_ATOMS: atom_id res chain seq x y z
N GLN A 1 9.51 25.08 33.11
CA GLN A 1 9.82 24.18 31.97
C GLN A 1 8.78 23.05 31.76
N HIS A 2 7.69 22.94 32.53
CA HIS A 2 6.70 21.86 32.38
C HIS A 2 5.58 22.11 31.33
N ILE A 3 5.40 23.35 30.85
CA ILE A 3 4.32 23.72 29.91
C ILE A 3 4.73 23.43 28.45
N GLU A 4 5.97 23.72 28.06
CA GLU A 4 6.52 23.47 26.71
C GLU A 4 6.59 21.97 26.35
N MET A 5 6.89 21.10 27.33
CA MET A 5 6.94 19.64 27.16
C MET A 5 5.56 19.01 26.92
N SER A 6 4.48 19.67 27.36
CA SER A 6 3.10 19.20 27.15
C SER A 6 2.64 19.47 25.72
N SER A 7 3.03 20.62 25.15
CA SER A 7 2.67 21.00 23.77
C SER A 7 3.34 20.08 22.73
N ILE A 8 4.62 19.74 22.95
CA ILE A 8 5.37 18.83 22.07
C ILE A 8 4.80 17.40 22.12
N LYS A 9 4.40 16.93 23.32
CA LYS A 9 3.72 15.64 23.48
C LYS A 9 2.37 15.62 22.77
N CYS A 10 1.58 16.69 22.86
CA CYS A 10 0.31 16.80 22.13
C CYS A 10 0.53 16.77 20.61
N MET A 11 1.51 17.52 20.09
CA MET A 11 1.87 17.50 18.67
C MET A 11 2.28 16.11 18.18
N LEU A 12 3.14 15.41 18.94
CA LEU A 12 3.56 14.05 18.61
C LEU A 12 2.38 13.08 18.63
N VAL A 13 1.48 13.18 19.60
CA VAL A 13 0.27 12.35 19.68
C VAL A 13 -0.66 12.60 18.49
N VAL A 14 -0.89 13.86 18.13
CA VAL A 14 -1.73 14.21 16.97
C VAL A 14 -1.12 13.68 15.67
N LEU A 15 0.19 13.84 15.48
CA LEU A 15 0.90 13.30 14.31
C LEU A 15 0.79 11.77 14.24
N PHE A 16 0.97 11.07 15.37
CA PHE A 16 0.86 9.61 15.43
C PHE A 16 -0.57 9.12 15.13
N CYS A 17 -1.59 9.83 15.63
CA CYS A 17 -2.99 9.56 15.31
C CYS A 17 -3.29 9.76 13.81
N LEU A 18 -2.77 10.83 13.20
CA LEU A 18 -2.95 11.08 11.77
C LEU A 18 -2.33 9.97 10.90
N ILE A 19 -1.17 9.45 11.29
CA ILE A 19 -0.52 8.33 10.60
C ILE A 19 -1.32 7.03 10.79
N ALA A 20 -1.85 6.77 11.98
CA ALA A 20 -2.68 5.59 12.26
C ALA A 20 -3.98 5.55 11.44
N LEU A 21 -4.54 6.72 11.11
CA LEU A 21 -5.74 6.83 10.26
C LEU A 21 -5.48 6.45 8.79
N MET A 22 -4.22 6.42 8.34
CA MET A 22 -3.82 6.11 6.96
C MET A 22 -3.52 4.60 6.75
N ALA A 23 -3.51 3.79 7.82
CA ALA A 23 -3.27 2.35 7.75
C ALA A 23 -4.22 1.54 6.84
N PRO A 24 -5.53 1.86 6.68
CA PRO A 24 -6.43 1.03 5.86
C PRO A 24 -6.29 1.24 4.35
N LEU A 25 -5.40 2.13 3.89
CA LEU A 25 -5.22 2.39 2.46
C LEU A 25 -4.68 1.17 1.70
N ILE A 26 -3.98 0.26 2.39
CA ILE A 26 -3.24 -0.87 1.79
C ILE A 26 -4.19 -1.90 1.15
N SER A 27 -5.37 -2.13 1.74
CA SER A 27 -6.34 -3.08 1.19
C SER A 27 -7.20 -2.51 0.06
N ALA A 28 -7.25 -1.18 -0.11
CA ALA A 28 -8.04 -0.54 -1.17
C ALA A 28 -7.35 -0.60 -2.54
N GLN A 29 -6.09 -1.04 -2.60
CA GLN A 29 -5.27 -1.07 -3.82
C GLN A 29 -5.40 -2.39 -4.58
N CYS A 30 -6.08 -3.36 -3.98
CA CYS A 30 -6.24 -4.70 -4.52
C CYS A 30 -7.60 -4.81 -5.21
N PRO A 31 -7.62 -5.15 -6.52
CA PRO A 31 -8.88 -5.37 -7.21
C PRO A 31 -9.57 -6.60 -6.61
N SER A 32 -10.91 -6.62 -6.64
CA SER A 32 -11.68 -7.79 -6.19
C SER A 32 -11.38 -9.07 -6.99
N THR A 33 -10.85 -8.92 -8.20
CA THR A 33 -10.49 -10.01 -9.11
C THR A 33 -9.26 -9.65 -9.93
N ASN A 34 -8.37 -10.63 -10.18
CA ASN A 34 -7.24 -10.46 -11.09
C ASN A 34 -7.70 -10.35 -12.55
N ASN A 35 -6.88 -9.71 -13.39
CA ASN A 35 -7.07 -9.67 -14.82
C ASN A 35 -7.01 -11.10 -15.40
N PRO A 36 -7.92 -11.50 -16.31
CA PRO A 36 -7.90 -12.83 -16.91
C PRO A 36 -6.58 -13.18 -17.62
N ARG A 37 -5.79 -12.17 -18.01
CA ARG A 37 -4.47 -12.34 -18.65
C ARG A 37 -3.33 -12.62 -17.68
N CYS A 38 -3.57 -12.53 -16.36
CA CYS A 38 -2.52 -12.73 -15.36
C CYS A 38 -1.82 -14.08 -15.47
N SER A 39 -2.53 -15.14 -15.85
CA SER A 39 -1.92 -16.46 -16.07
C SER A 39 -0.79 -16.42 -17.10
N VAL A 40 -0.98 -15.71 -18.22
CA VAL A 40 0.03 -15.56 -19.29
C VAL A 40 1.10 -14.55 -18.87
N TRP A 41 0.69 -13.42 -18.30
CA TRP A 41 1.62 -12.35 -17.90
C TRP A 41 2.57 -12.77 -16.80
N LYS A 42 2.10 -13.55 -15.81
CA LYS A 42 2.93 -14.11 -14.75
C LYS A 42 4.05 -14.99 -15.30
N GLN A 43 3.73 -15.85 -16.28
CA GLN A 43 4.72 -16.68 -16.97
C GLN A 43 5.76 -15.82 -17.72
N GLY A 44 5.35 -14.67 -18.25
CA GLY A 44 6.23 -13.69 -18.89
C GLY A 44 6.98 -12.76 -17.94
N GLY A 45 6.93 -12.97 -16.63
CA GLY A 45 7.67 -12.16 -15.65
C GLY A 45 6.99 -10.86 -15.23
N PHE A 46 5.68 -10.71 -15.48
CA PHE A 46 4.93 -9.50 -15.13
C PHE A 46 5.08 -9.09 -13.66
N CYS A 47 5.00 -10.04 -12.73
CA CYS A 47 5.06 -9.76 -11.30
C CYS A 47 6.41 -9.16 -10.85
N THR A 48 7.50 -9.45 -11.55
CA THR A 48 8.86 -8.98 -11.22
C THR A 48 9.37 -7.92 -12.20
N SER A 49 8.56 -7.52 -13.18
CA SER A 49 8.97 -6.57 -14.20
C SER A 49 9.12 -5.17 -13.63
N ASN A 50 10.26 -4.54 -13.90
CA ASN A 50 10.52 -3.13 -13.59
C ASN A 50 9.92 -2.18 -14.64
N PHE A 51 9.40 -2.71 -15.75
CA PHE A 51 8.69 -1.92 -16.75
C PHE A 51 7.32 -1.43 -16.23
N TYR A 52 6.68 -2.22 -15.36
CA TYR A 52 5.39 -1.89 -14.77
C TYR A 52 5.56 -1.39 -13.33
N THR A 53 4.83 -0.32 -12.99
CA THR A 53 4.79 0.17 -11.61
C THR A 53 4.24 -0.90 -10.67
N ILE A 54 4.57 -0.81 -9.38
CA ILE A 54 4.03 -1.72 -8.37
C ILE A 54 2.50 -1.60 -8.33
N GLU A 55 1.98 -0.37 -8.41
CA GLU A 55 0.54 -0.08 -8.42
C GLU A 55 -0.18 -0.74 -9.60
N PHE A 56 0.43 -0.72 -10.80
CA PHE A 56 -0.15 -1.39 -11.96
C PHE A 56 -0.16 -2.90 -11.78
N ARG A 57 0.91 -3.47 -11.22
CA ARG A 57 0.99 -4.91 -10.94
C ARG A 57 -0.02 -5.34 -9.87
N GLN A 58 -0.20 -4.53 -8.83
CA GLN A 58 -1.23 -4.70 -7.80
C GLN A 58 -2.64 -4.65 -8.39
N ASN A 59 -2.93 -3.63 -9.18
CA ASN A 59 -4.25 -3.43 -9.78
C ASN A 59 -4.61 -4.47 -10.86
N GLN A 60 -3.63 -5.10 -11.51
CA GLN A 60 -3.90 -6.10 -12.54
C GLN A 60 -3.86 -7.53 -11.99
N CYS A 61 -2.80 -7.88 -11.28
CA CYS A 61 -2.52 -9.26 -10.88
C CYS A 61 -2.10 -9.35 -9.40
N GLY A 62 -2.60 -8.45 -8.55
CA GLY A 62 -2.12 -8.28 -7.18
C GLY A 62 -2.06 -9.59 -6.38
N THR A 63 -3.15 -10.37 -6.40
CA THR A 63 -3.20 -11.67 -5.68
C THR A 63 -2.27 -12.69 -6.34
N GLU A 64 -2.24 -12.76 -7.68
CA GLU A 64 -1.36 -13.70 -8.40
C GLU A 64 0.13 -13.40 -8.20
N CYS A 65 0.45 -12.13 -7.96
CA CYS A 65 1.80 -11.61 -7.76
C CYS A 65 2.19 -11.46 -6.28
N GLY A 66 1.30 -11.76 -5.32
CA GLY A 66 1.55 -11.63 -3.88
C GLY A 66 1.80 -10.19 -3.43
N LEU A 67 1.24 -9.21 -4.15
CA LEU A 67 1.30 -7.78 -3.82
C LEU A 67 0.03 -7.30 -3.08
N CYS A 68 -0.91 -8.24 -2.97
CA CYS A 68 -2.16 -8.32 -2.26
C CYS A 68 -2.18 -9.75 -1.69
#